data_AF-A0A1G5GSG1-F1
#
_entry.id   AF-A0A1G5GSG1-F1
#
_cell.length_a   1.000
_cell.length_b   1.000
_cell.length_c   1.000
_cell.angle_alpha   90.00
_cell.angle_beta   90.00
_cell.angle_gamma   90.00
#
_symmetry.space_group_name_H-M   'P 1'
#
loop_
_entity.id
_entity.type
_entity.pdbx_description
1 polymer ?
#
loop_
_entity_poly.entity_id
_entity_poly.type
_entity_poly.pdbx_seq_one_letter_code
_entity_poly.pdbx_strand_id
1 'polypeptide(L)'
;MKGEAVRSKSEKMIADYLFANQIPYTYEPEVLLMDGRTVCPDFVALNIRKNRTVYWEHLGLVDKDDYATVNFNKLLDYEEVGLVLGDSLVITMETLERPLDMKIVKKKVKDFLL
;
A
#
# COMPACT_ATOMS: atom_id res chain seq x y z
N MET A 1 -3.44 0.91 15.36
CA MET A 1 -2.02 1.23 15.10
C MET A 1 -1.18 0.89 16.31
N LYS A 2 0.09 0.57 16.10
CA LYS A 2 1.05 0.27 17.17
C LYS A 2 1.71 1.50 17.81
N GLY A 3 1.22 2.72 17.53
CA GLY A 3 1.83 3.99 17.94
C GLY A 3 2.68 4.67 16.86
N GLU A 4 2.59 4.23 15.61
CA GLU A 4 3.31 4.80 14.46
C GLU A 4 2.82 6.24 14.14
N ALA A 5 3.68 7.08 13.58
CA ALA A 5 3.29 8.36 12.98
C ALA A 5 3.12 8.15 11.48
N VAL A 6 1.87 7.99 11.04
CA VAL A 6 1.52 7.77 9.62
C VAL A 6 1.39 9.10 8.87
N ARG A 7 1.70 9.11 7.58
CA ARG A 7 1.78 10.33 6.76
C ARG A 7 0.40 10.85 6.38
N SER A 8 -0.62 10.00 6.32
CA SER A 8 -1.99 10.41 6.00
C SER A 8 -3.09 9.81 6.90
N LYS A 9 -4.26 10.46 6.91
CA LYS A 9 -5.47 9.95 7.58
C LYS A 9 -5.89 8.58 6.99
N SER A 10 -5.72 8.41 5.69
CA SER A 10 -6.11 7.20 4.97
C SER A 10 -5.18 6.03 5.30
N GLU A 11 -3.86 6.25 5.36
CA GLU A 11 -2.90 5.28 5.89
C GLU A 11 -3.21 4.89 7.34
N LYS A 12 -3.54 5.86 8.21
CA LYS A 12 -3.98 5.58 9.58
C LYS A 12 -5.13 4.59 9.61
N MET A 13 -6.14 4.81 8.77
CA MET A 13 -7.32 3.94 8.71
C MET A 13 -6.96 2.53 8.23
N ILE A 14 -6.03 2.39 7.27
CA ILE A 14 -5.52 1.09 6.81
C ILE A 14 -4.75 0.40 7.94
N ALA A 15 -3.79 1.08 8.58
CA ALA A 15 -2.98 0.56 9.67
C ALA A 15 -3.82 0.13 10.88
N ASP A 16 -4.80 0.95 11.27
CA ASP A 16 -5.75 0.61 12.33
C ASP A 16 -6.56 -0.64 11.98
N TYR A 17 -6.98 -0.78 10.73
CA TYR A 17 -7.72 -1.96 10.29
C TYR A 17 -6.86 -3.22 10.26
N LEU A 18 -5.65 -3.16 9.71
CA LEU A 18 -4.71 -4.28 9.72
C LEU A 18 -4.40 -4.74 11.15
N PHE A 19 -4.13 -3.79 12.04
CA PHE A 19 -3.88 -4.05 13.46
C PHE A 19 -5.07 -4.70 14.16
N ALA A 20 -6.28 -4.15 13.99
CA ALA A 20 -7.49 -4.67 14.62
C ALA A 20 -7.84 -6.10 14.17
N ASN A 21 -7.44 -6.49 12.96
CA ASN A 21 -7.65 -7.84 12.42
C ASN A 21 -6.44 -8.76 12.66
N GLN A 22 -5.48 -8.35 13.49
CA GLN A 22 -4.28 -9.12 13.84
C GLN A 22 -3.45 -9.53 12.62
N ILE A 23 -3.48 -8.73 11.55
CA ILE A 23 -2.68 -8.98 10.35
C ILE A 23 -1.27 -8.46 10.61
N PRO A 24 -0.23 -9.31 10.52
CA PRO A 24 1.15 -8.84 10.66
C PRO A 24 1.48 -7.89 9.51
N TYR A 25 1.92 -6.69 9.85
CA TYR A 25 2.37 -5.69 8.89
C TYR A 25 3.57 -4.90 9.43
N THR A 26 4.33 -4.33 8.49
CA THR A 26 5.36 -3.31 8.70
C THR A 26 4.95 -2.07 7.91
N TYR A 27 5.04 -0.91 8.55
CA TYR A 27 4.81 0.39 7.93
C TYR A 27 6.11 0.90 7.29
N GLU A 28 6.02 1.50 6.09
CA GLU A 28 7.15 2.02 5.32
C GLU A 28 8.34 1.05 5.15
N PRO A 29 8.14 -0.19 4.66
CA PRO A 29 9.26 -1.07 4.29
C PRO A 29 10.15 -0.43 3.22
N GLU A 30 11.46 -0.66 3.30
CA GLU A 30 12.39 -0.27 2.24
C GLU A 30 12.40 -1.32 1.11
N VAL A 31 12.35 -0.85 -0.14
CA VAL A 31 12.50 -1.64 -1.36
C VAL A 31 13.60 -1.00 -2.21
N LEU A 32 14.65 -1.77 -2.50
CA LEU A 32 15.75 -1.35 -3.37
C LEU A 32 15.36 -1.53 -4.84
N LEU A 33 15.38 -0.43 -5.60
CA LEU A 33 15.15 -0.39 -7.04
C LEU A 33 16.38 -0.85 -7.83
N MET A 34 16.15 -1.20 -9.10
CA MET A 34 17.21 -1.64 -10.04
C MET A 34 18.30 -0.58 -10.25
N ASP A 35 17.93 0.71 -10.19
CA ASP A 35 18.85 1.84 -10.37
C ASP A 35 19.56 2.25 -9.07
N GLY A 36 19.35 1.51 -7.97
CA GLY A 36 19.96 1.76 -6.68
C GLY A 36 19.23 2.76 -5.79
N ARG A 37 18.11 3.34 -6.24
CA ARG A 37 17.22 4.13 -5.36
C ARG A 37 16.49 3.21 -4.38
N THR A 38 16.16 3.74 -3.20
CA THR A 38 15.24 3.07 -2.26
C THR A 38 13.89 3.77 -2.31
N VAL A 39 12.83 2.98 -2.43
CA VAL A 39 11.44 3.43 -2.29
C VAL A 39 10.79 2.77 -1.08
N CYS A 40 9.81 3.44 -0.51
CA CYS A 40 9.10 2.94 0.66
C CYS A 40 7.61 2.82 0.34
N PRO A 41 7.12 1.62 0.00
CA PRO A 41 5.68 1.37 -0.03
C PRO A 41 5.05 1.69 1.33
N ASP A 42 3.77 2.06 1.39
CA ASP A 42 3.15 2.41 2.68
C ASP A 42 3.15 1.24 3.68
N PHE A 43 2.89 0.02 3.20
CA PHE A 43 2.92 -1.18 4.04
C PHE A 43 3.50 -2.38 3.33
N VAL A 44 4.00 -3.33 4.11
CA VAL A 44 4.07 -4.75 3.72
C VAL A 44 3.31 -5.55 4.75
N ALA A 45 2.44 -6.44 4.29
CA ALA A 45 1.61 -7.28 5.15
C ALA A 45 1.77 -8.76 4.79
N LEU A 46 1.62 -9.64 5.78
CA LEU A 46 1.68 -11.08 5.56
C LEU A 46 0.32 -11.58 5.04
N ASN A 47 0.32 -12.21 3.87
CA ASN A 47 -0.75 -13.13 3.47
C ASN A 47 -0.61 -14.42 4.27
N ILE A 48 -1.53 -14.62 5.20
CA ILE A 48 -1.50 -15.73 6.16
C ILE A 48 -1.78 -17.06 5.46
N ARG A 49 -2.64 -17.09 4.44
CA ARG A 49 -2.99 -18.32 3.71
C ARG A 49 -1.87 -18.82 2.82
N LYS A 50 -1.16 -17.92 2.14
CA LYS A 50 -0.10 -18.25 1.18
C LYS A 50 1.31 -18.19 1.77
N ASN A 51 1.44 -17.69 3.01
CA ASN A 51 2.72 -17.41 3.66
C ASN A 51 3.66 -16.57 2.77
N ARG A 52 3.11 -15.50 2.19
CA ARG A 52 3.82 -14.55 1.32
C ARG A 52 3.57 -13.13 1.78
N THR A 53 4.56 -12.27 1.66
CA THR A 53 4.38 -10.84 1.88
C THR A 53 3.71 -10.20 0.68
N VAL A 54 2.81 -9.25 0.95
CA VAL A 54 2.14 -8.42 -0.03
C VAL A 54 2.42 -6.98 0.33
N TYR A 55 3.03 -6.24 -0.59
CA TYR A 55 3.23 -4.81 -0.47
C TYR A 55 1.93 -4.08 -0.73
N TRP A 56 1.72 -2.96 -0.04
CA TRP A 56 0.54 -2.14 -0.18
C TRP A 56 0.92 -0.67 -0.28
N GLU A 57 0.54 -0.02 -1.37
CA GLU A 57 0.70 1.42 -1.59
C GLU A 57 -0.66 2.13 -1.63
N HIS A 58 -0.80 3.24 -0.93
CA HIS A 58 -1.93 4.14 -0.99
C HIS A 58 -1.58 5.40 -1.80
N LEU A 59 -2.17 5.50 -2.98
CA LEU A 59 -2.04 6.66 -3.86
C LEU A 59 -3.07 7.73 -3.44
N GLY A 60 -2.66 8.65 -2.58
CA GLY A 60 -3.45 9.83 -2.23
C GLY A 60 -3.44 10.89 -3.34
N LEU A 61 -4.46 11.75 -3.38
CA LEU A 61 -4.53 12.96 -4.23
C LEU A 61 -4.20 12.71 -5.72
N VAL A 62 -4.76 11.65 -6.31
CA VAL A 62 -4.49 11.29 -7.71
C VAL A 62 -5.09 12.25 -8.74
N ASP A 63 -5.84 13.27 -8.29
CA ASP A 63 -6.44 14.33 -9.08
C ASP A 63 -5.52 15.54 -9.33
N LYS A 64 -4.32 15.55 -8.74
CA LYS A 64 -3.27 16.53 -9.08
C LYS A 64 -2.33 15.94 -10.13
N ASP A 65 -2.23 16.58 -11.29
CA ASP A 65 -1.49 16.06 -12.46
C ASP A 65 -0.04 15.64 -12.15
N ASP A 66 0.69 16.46 -11.36
CA ASP A 66 2.06 16.13 -10.94
C ASP A 66 2.10 14.89 -10.04
N TYR A 67 1.08 14.70 -9.21
CA TYR A 67 1.00 13.62 -8.24
C TYR A 67 0.62 12.30 -8.90
N ALA A 68 -0.29 12.33 -9.88
CA ALA A 68 -0.64 11.18 -10.69
C ALA A 68 0.58 10.63 -11.43
N THR A 69 1.35 11.50 -12.09
CA THR A 69 2.55 11.11 -12.84
C THR A 69 3.60 10.47 -11.92
N VAL A 70 3.86 11.07 -10.75
CA VAL A 70 4.78 10.50 -9.75
C VAL A 70 4.31 9.12 -9.28
N ASN A 71 3.02 8.97 -9.00
CA ASN A 71 2.45 7.69 -8.58
C ASN A 71 2.54 6.62 -9.67
N PHE A 72 2.33 6.96 -10.94
CA PHE A 72 2.52 6.01 -12.04
C PHE A 72 3.98 5.59 -12.19
N ASN A 73 4.93 6.53 -12.07
CA ASN A 73 6.36 6.20 -12.10
C ASN A 73 6.74 5.24 -10.95
N LYS A 74 6.19 5.42 -9.75
CA LYS A 74 6.38 4.44 -8.65
C LYS A 74 5.87 3.04 -9.02
N LEU A 75 4.73 2.93 -9.70
CA LEU A 75 4.20 1.62 -10.12
C LEU A 75 5.11 0.95 -11.14
N LEU A 76 5.71 1.71 -12.06
CA LEU A 76 6.71 1.19 -13.00
C LEU A 76 7.98 0.75 -12.25
N ASP A 77 8.49 1.58 -11.35
CA ASP A 77 9.65 1.25 -10.50
C ASP A 77 9.40 -0.06 -9.72
N TYR A 78 8.20 -0.24 -9.17
CA TYR A 78 7.78 -1.47 -8.48
C TYR A 78 7.77 -2.68 -9.41
N GLU A 79 7.25 -2.54 -10.62
CA GLU A 79 7.18 -3.64 -11.60
C GLU A 79 8.59 -4.12 -12.00
N GLU A 80 9.55 -3.20 -12.16
CA GLU A 80 10.95 -3.52 -12.50
C GLU A 80 11.64 -4.41 -11.46
N VAL A 81 11.24 -4.32 -10.19
CA VAL A 81 11.76 -5.15 -9.09
C VAL A 81 10.87 -6.35 -8.75
N GLY A 82 9.85 -6.64 -9.58
CA GLY A 82 8.98 -7.80 -9.42
C GLY A 82 7.83 -7.62 -8.41
N LEU A 83 7.51 -6.38 -8.03
CA LEU A 83 6.31 -6.06 -7.28
C LEU A 83 5.13 -5.90 -8.24
N VAL A 84 4.44 -7.00 -8.48
CA VAL A 84 3.38 -7.13 -9.49
C VAL A 84 2.03 -6.75 -8.91
N LEU A 85 1.37 -5.79 -9.55
CA LEU A 85 0.03 -5.35 -9.16
C LEU A 85 -0.97 -6.51 -9.23
N GLY A 86 -1.66 -6.76 -8.11
CA GLY A 86 -2.62 -7.85 -7.99
C GLY A 86 -2.00 -9.22 -7.67
N ASP A 87 -0.70 -9.28 -7.39
CA ASP A 87 -0.04 -10.47 -6.82
C ASP A 87 0.76 -10.10 -5.57
N SER A 88 1.94 -9.52 -5.74
CA SER A 88 2.82 -9.07 -4.65
C SER A 88 2.63 -7.60 -4.27
N LEU A 89 1.88 -6.83 -5.05
CA LEU A 89 1.53 -5.43 -4.79
C LEU A 89 0.00 -5.21 -4.82
N VAL A 90 -0.51 -4.53 -3.80
CA VAL A 90 -1.90 -4.06 -3.71
C VAL A 90 -1.88 -2.53 -3.66
N ILE A 91 -2.78 -1.87 -4.38
CA ILE A 91 -2.92 -0.41 -4.29
C ILE A 91 -4.30 0.02 -3.80
N THR A 92 -4.38 1.13 -3.09
CA THR A 92 -5.61 1.87 -2.80
C THR A 92 -5.46 3.30 -3.27
N MET A 93 -6.52 3.93 -3.79
CA MET A 93 -6.42 5.28 -4.35
C MET A 93 -7.57 6.15 -3.86
N GLU A 94 -7.33 7.45 -3.76
CA GLU A 94 -8.38 8.44 -3.48
C GLU A 94 -8.15 9.76 -4.23
N THR A 95 -9.25 10.48 -4.48
CA THR A 95 -9.26 11.87 -4.94
C THR A 95 -9.96 12.75 -3.91
N LEU A 96 -9.92 14.07 -4.08
CA LEU A 96 -10.67 14.99 -3.23
C LEU A 96 -12.19 14.70 -3.26
N GLU A 97 -12.73 14.32 -4.41
CA GLU A 97 -14.15 14.02 -4.59
C GLU A 97 -14.53 12.58 -4.19
N ARG A 98 -13.57 11.65 -4.23
CA ARG A 98 -13.77 10.23 -3.95
C ARG A 98 -12.76 9.77 -2.89
N PRO A 99 -13.04 10.03 -1.60
CA PRO A 99 -12.15 9.62 -0.51
C PRO A 99 -12.08 8.10 -0.37
N LEU A 100 -11.05 7.60 0.30
CA LEU A 100 -10.85 6.17 0.53
C LEU A 100 -12.07 5.52 1.21
N ASP A 101 -12.71 4.59 0.51
CA ASP A 101 -13.77 3.76 1.07
C ASP A 101 -13.19 2.54 1.79
N MET A 102 -13.44 2.44 3.10
CA MET A 102 -13.04 1.30 3.90
C MET A 102 -13.63 -0.03 3.43
N LYS A 103 -14.73 -0.05 2.67
CA LYS A 103 -15.22 -1.27 2.03
C LYS A 103 -14.21 -1.85 1.05
N ILE A 104 -13.47 -1.00 0.32
CA ILE A 104 -12.42 -1.42 -0.60
C ILE A 104 -11.23 -1.98 0.18
N VAL A 105 -10.81 -1.31 1.26
CA VAL A 105 -9.72 -1.80 2.14
C VAL A 105 -10.07 -3.18 2.71
N LYS A 106 -11.27 -3.34 3.27
CA LYS A 106 -11.77 -4.62 3.81
C LYS A 106 -11.77 -5.72 2.75
N LYS A 107 -12.24 -5.40 1.55
CA LYS A 107 -12.25 -6.33 0.42
C LYS A 107 -10.83 -6.75 0.05
N LYS A 108 -9.89 -5.81 -0.08
CA LYS A 108 -8.48 -6.11 -0.40
C LYS A 108 -7.81 -6.97 0.67
N VAL A 109 -8.04 -6.68 1.95
CA VAL A 109 -7.56 -7.55 3.03
C VAL A 109 -8.07 -8.97 2.87
N LYS A 110 -9.36 -9.14 2.59
CA LYS A 110 -9.96 -10.46 2.36
C LYS A 110 -9.44 -11.15 1.09
N ASP A 111 -9.18 -10.41 0.03
CA ASP A 111 -8.76 -11.01 -1.24
C ASP A 111 -7.27 -11.37 -1.24
N PHE A 112 -6.44 -10.55 -0.56
CA PHE A 112 -4.98 -10.61 -0.67
C PHE A 112 -4.23 -11.03 0.59
N LEU A 113 -4.82 -10.97 1.78
CA LEU A 113 -4.11 -11.26 3.04
C LEU A 113 -4.72 -12.41 3.84
N LEU A 114 -6.04 -12.55 3.74
CA LEU A 114 -6.82 -13.63 4.32
C LEU A 114 -7.33 -14.50 3.19
#